data_AF-A0A147EVX3-F1
#
_entry.id   AF-A0A147EVX3-F1
#
_cell.length_a   1.000
_cell.length_b   1.000
_cell.length_c   1.000
_cell.angle_alpha   90.00
_cell.angle_beta   90.00
_cell.angle_gamma   90.00
#
_symmetry.space_group_name_H-M   'P 1'
#
loop_
_entity.id
_entity.type
_entity.pdbx_description
1 polymer ?
#
loop_
_entity_poly.entity_id
_entity_poly.type
_entity_poly.pdbx_seq_one_letter_code
_entity_poly.pdbx_strand_id
1 'polypeptide(L)'
;MSAAQLSASLTEFAEAFRPARTLTHIPRGSAFAPGDHPDHSVVGTLVRDAVGPIAGVGPGLRYFVGYPSEDLPRNVEGATLDAKVETYRVYTQQDDVIRCADRDACLNTRKFGEWLRRSYPKSEAELQMP
;
A
#
# COMPACT_ATOMS: atom_id res chain seq x y z
N MET A 1 -10.94 -19.81 -3.38
CA MET A 1 -9.55 -19.63 -3.84
C MET A 1 -8.61 -19.93 -2.68
N SER A 2 -7.58 -20.74 -2.87
CA SER A 2 -6.61 -21.09 -1.82
C SER A 2 -5.41 -20.13 -1.81
N ALA A 3 -4.61 -20.15 -0.74
CA ALA A 3 -3.37 -19.39 -0.66
C ALA A 3 -2.39 -19.76 -1.79
N ALA A 4 -2.30 -21.05 -2.14
CA ALA A 4 -1.47 -21.50 -3.25
C ALA A 4 -1.94 -20.94 -4.61
N GLN A 5 -3.26 -20.88 -4.82
CA GLN A 5 -3.83 -20.27 -6.04
C GLN A 5 -3.52 -18.76 -6.10
N LEU A 6 -3.64 -18.05 -4.99
CA LEU A 6 -3.26 -16.64 -4.89
C LEU A 6 -1.79 -16.40 -5.24
N SER A 7 -0.88 -17.16 -4.64
CA SER A 7 0.56 -17.05 -4.94
C SER A 7 0.86 -17.36 -6.41
N ALA A 8 0.24 -18.40 -6.97
CA ALA A 8 0.43 -18.74 -8.38
C ALA A 8 -0.03 -17.61 -9.33
N SER A 9 -1.19 -17.00 -9.08
CA SER A 9 -1.65 -15.84 -9.86
C SER A 9 -0.72 -14.63 -9.75
N LEU A 10 -0.17 -14.37 -8.55
CA LEU A 10 0.79 -13.28 -8.36
C LEU A 10 2.10 -13.51 -9.13
N THR A 11 2.61 -14.74 -9.11
CA THR A 11 3.79 -15.12 -9.90
C THR A 11 3.50 -14.98 -11.39
N GLU A 12 2.35 -15.47 -11.87
CA GLU A 12 1.94 -15.35 -13.27
C GLU A 12 1.91 -13.88 -13.74
N PHE A 13 1.29 -12.98 -12.96
CA PHE A 13 1.28 -11.56 -13.29
C PHE A 13 2.69 -10.95 -13.29
N ALA A 14 3.52 -11.28 -12.30
CA ALA A 14 4.87 -10.74 -12.21
C ALA A 14 5.77 -11.19 -13.37
N GLU A 15 5.66 -12.44 -13.82
CA GLU A 15 6.39 -12.96 -14.97
C GLU A 15 5.87 -12.40 -16.30
N ALA A 16 4.55 -12.23 -16.44
CA ALA A 16 3.93 -11.69 -17.65
C ALA A 16 4.26 -10.21 -17.86
N PHE A 17 4.15 -9.38 -16.81
CA PHE A 17 4.35 -7.94 -16.92
C PHE A 17 5.80 -7.50 -16.69
N ARG A 18 6.60 -8.30 -15.98
CA ARG A 18 7.95 -7.98 -15.49
C ARG A 18 8.10 -6.51 -15.05
N PRO A 19 7.30 -6.05 -14.08
CA PRO A 19 7.25 -4.64 -13.74
C PRO A 19 8.60 -4.17 -13.16
N ALA A 20 9.02 -2.96 -13.53
CA ALA A 20 10.19 -2.33 -12.92
C ALA A 20 9.98 -1.99 -11.44
N ARG A 21 8.72 -1.82 -11.02
CA ARG A 21 8.31 -1.59 -9.63
C ARG A 21 7.01 -2.31 -9.32
N THR A 22 6.99 -3.02 -8.20
CA THR A 22 5.79 -3.62 -7.63
C THR A 22 5.53 -2.95 -6.28
N LEU A 23 4.38 -2.29 -6.13
CA LEU A 23 4.00 -1.62 -4.90
C LEU A 23 3.01 -2.51 -4.16
N THR A 24 3.26 -2.78 -2.87
CA THR A 24 2.40 -3.64 -2.05
C THR A 24 2.40 -3.15 -0.59
N HIS A 25 1.68 -3.85 0.29
CA HIS A 25 1.58 -3.56 1.71
C HIS A 25 2.75 -4.15 2.51
N ILE A 26 2.97 -3.64 3.73
CA ILE A 26 3.95 -4.22 4.67
C ILE A 26 3.60 -5.69 4.97
N PRO A 27 4.52 -6.65 4.81
CA PRO A 27 4.27 -8.07 5.10
C PRO A 27 4.17 -8.34 6.60
N ARG A 28 3.50 -9.43 6.96
CA ARG A 28 3.48 -9.94 8.34
C ARG A 28 4.90 -10.18 8.86
N GLY A 29 5.12 -9.84 10.13
CA GLY A 29 6.41 -10.01 10.82
C GLY A 29 7.27 -8.75 10.82
N SER A 30 7.07 -7.83 9.86
CA SER A 30 7.72 -6.53 9.90
C SER A 30 7.34 -5.72 11.14
N ALA A 31 8.29 -4.96 11.69
CA ALA A 31 8.03 -4.00 12.77
C ALA A 31 6.98 -2.93 12.41
N PHE A 32 6.69 -2.73 11.12
CA PHE A 32 5.70 -1.77 10.63
C PHE A 32 4.29 -2.37 10.42
N ALA A 33 4.10 -3.67 10.64
CA ALA A 33 2.81 -4.35 10.45
C ALA A 33 1.80 -4.18 11.61
N PRO A 34 2.20 -4.09 12.90
CA PRO A 34 1.25 -3.98 14.01
C PRO A 34 0.34 -2.74 13.90
N GLY A 35 -0.96 -2.92 14.19
CA GLY A 35 -1.96 -1.85 14.15
C GLY A 35 -2.60 -1.61 12.77
N ASP A 36 -2.15 -2.32 11.72
CA ASP A 36 -2.75 -2.26 10.38
C ASP A 36 -3.85 -3.33 10.18
N HIS A 37 -4.60 -3.23 9.08
CA HIS A 37 -5.59 -4.24 8.72
C HIS A 37 -4.92 -5.60 8.41
N PRO A 38 -5.43 -6.74 8.92
CA PRO A 38 -4.81 -8.04 8.69
C PRO A 38 -4.61 -8.38 7.20
N ASP A 39 -5.55 -7.99 6.34
CA ASP A 39 -5.46 -8.22 4.89
C ASP A 39 -4.24 -7.55 4.27
N HIS A 40 -3.84 -6.36 4.75
CA HIS A 40 -2.65 -5.68 4.26
C HIS A 40 -1.41 -6.56 4.52
N SER A 41 -1.27 -7.06 5.75
CA SER A 41 -0.13 -7.92 6.10
C SER A 41 -0.11 -9.24 5.34
N VAL A 42 -1.28 -9.83 5.08
CA VAL A 42 -1.42 -11.07 4.31
C VAL A 42 -1.05 -10.84 2.85
N VAL A 43 -1.57 -9.79 2.21
CA VAL A 43 -1.24 -9.43 0.82
C VAL A 43 0.24 -9.09 0.70
N GLY A 44 0.80 -8.31 1.63
CA GLY A 44 2.22 -7.99 1.68
C GLY A 44 3.10 -9.24 1.72
N THR A 45 2.75 -10.22 2.57
CA THR A 45 3.45 -11.52 2.64
C THR A 45 3.32 -12.31 1.34
N LEU A 46 2.11 -12.46 0.80
CA LEU A 46 1.90 -13.22 -0.44
C LEU A 46 2.67 -12.63 -1.62
N VAL A 47 2.68 -11.30 -1.76
CA VAL A 47 3.43 -10.62 -2.82
C VAL A 47 4.94 -10.77 -2.61
N ARG A 48 5.44 -10.58 -1.38
CA ARG A 48 6.86 -10.77 -1.05
C ARG A 48 7.33 -12.18 -1.41
N ASP A 49 6.58 -13.20 -0.99
CA ASP A 49 6.97 -14.60 -1.17
C ASP A 49 6.85 -15.03 -2.64
N ALA A 50 5.82 -14.58 -3.36
CA ALA A 50 5.60 -14.96 -4.77
C ALA A 50 6.45 -14.17 -5.77
N VAL A 51 6.69 -12.88 -5.51
CA VAL A 51 7.35 -11.97 -6.46
C VAL A 51 8.81 -11.70 -6.10
N GLY A 52 9.16 -11.70 -4.80
CA GLY A 52 10.51 -11.43 -4.32
C GLY A 52 11.60 -12.31 -4.94
N PRO A 53 11.38 -13.63 -5.12
CA PRO A 53 12.37 -14.52 -5.74
C PRO A 53 12.58 -14.30 -7.26
N ILE A 54 11.70 -13.57 -7.95
CA ILE A 54 11.74 -13.46 -9.41
C ILE A 54 12.86 -12.50 -9.83
N ALA A 55 13.86 -13.02 -10.55
CA ALA A 55 15.02 -12.27 -11.01
C ALA A 55 14.62 -11.07 -11.90
N GLY A 56 15.12 -9.89 -11.55
CA GLY A 56 14.83 -8.63 -12.25
C GLY A 56 13.45 -8.03 -11.97
N VAL A 57 12.61 -8.66 -11.13
CA VAL A 57 11.33 -8.10 -10.66
C VAL A 57 11.37 -7.86 -9.14
N GLY A 58 11.80 -8.85 -8.37
CA GLY A 58 11.90 -8.78 -6.91
C GLY A 58 12.58 -7.52 -6.35
N PRO A 59 13.73 -7.06 -6.89
CA PRO A 59 14.39 -5.82 -6.44
C PRO A 59 13.52 -4.54 -6.58
N GLY A 60 12.49 -4.58 -7.43
CA GLY A 60 11.53 -3.50 -7.65
C GLY A 60 10.43 -3.42 -6.59
N LEU A 61 10.36 -4.37 -5.64
CA LEU A 61 9.34 -4.37 -4.58
C LEU A 61 9.48 -3.17 -3.65
N ARG A 62 8.36 -2.51 -3.36
CA ARG A 62 8.23 -1.46 -2.34
C ARG A 62 7.00 -1.71 -1.49
N TYR A 63 7.18 -1.67 -0.18
CA TYR A 63 6.17 -1.99 0.82
C TYR A 63 5.69 -0.71 1.52
N PHE A 64 4.41 -0.38 1.43
CA PHE A 64 3.87 0.86 1.99
C PHE A 64 3.26 0.64 3.36
N VAL A 65 3.67 1.46 4.33
CA VAL A 65 3.07 1.50 5.67
C VAL A 65 1.61 1.94 5.55
N GLY A 66 0.67 1.13 6.08
CA GLY A 66 -0.77 1.39 6.06
C GLY A 66 -1.22 2.29 7.22
N TYR A 67 -2.19 1.84 8.02
CA TYR A 67 -2.76 2.66 9.11
C TYR A 67 -1.73 3.25 10.09
N PRO A 68 -0.65 2.54 10.48
CA PRO A 68 0.39 3.09 11.36
C PRO A 68 1.12 4.31 10.79
N SER A 69 0.95 4.62 9.49
CA SER A 69 1.44 5.88 8.95
C SER A 69 0.84 7.09 9.64
N GLU A 70 -0.34 7.00 10.28
CA GLU A 70 -0.95 8.14 11.00
C GLU A 70 -0.03 8.76 12.06
N ASP A 71 0.87 7.96 12.65
CA ASP A 71 1.83 8.37 13.68
C ASP A 71 3.13 8.97 13.13
N LEU A 72 3.31 8.97 11.81
CA LEU A 72 4.48 9.55 11.15
C LEU A 72 4.25 11.03 10.80
N PRO A 73 5.29 11.81 10.48
CA PRO A 73 5.11 13.14 9.91
C PRO A 73 4.29 13.13 8.61
N ARG A 74 3.79 14.28 8.17
CA ARG A 74 3.23 14.40 6.81
C ARG A 74 4.39 14.48 5.82
N ASN A 75 4.26 13.82 4.67
CA ASN A 75 5.30 13.81 3.64
C ASN A 75 4.76 13.84 2.20
N VAL A 76 3.45 14.00 2.02
CA VAL A 76 2.81 14.17 0.71
C VAL A 76 2.17 15.53 0.64
N GLU A 77 2.66 16.38 -0.27
CA GLU A 77 2.26 17.78 -0.41
C GLU A 77 2.17 18.19 -1.89
N GLY A 78 1.71 19.42 -2.14
CA GLY A 78 1.61 20.02 -3.47
C GLY A 78 0.85 19.16 -4.48
N ALA A 79 1.31 19.17 -5.73
CA ALA A 79 0.65 18.47 -6.84
C ALA A 79 0.44 16.97 -6.60
N THR A 80 1.33 16.31 -5.84
CA THR A 80 1.18 14.89 -5.49
C THR A 80 0.01 14.68 -4.53
N LEU A 81 -0.13 15.55 -3.52
CA LEU A 81 -1.30 15.52 -2.64
C LEU A 81 -2.57 15.82 -3.42
N ASP A 82 -2.53 16.77 -4.36
CA ASP A 82 -3.67 17.15 -5.19
C ASP A 82 -4.17 15.99 -6.04
N ALA A 83 -3.27 15.31 -6.74
CA ALA A 83 -3.61 14.15 -7.55
C ALA A 83 -4.18 13.00 -6.68
N LYS A 84 -3.60 12.78 -5.50
CA LYS A 84 -4.07 11.74 -4.57
C LYS A 84 -5.47 12.07 -4.04
N VAL A 85 -5.70 13.30 -3.58
CA VAL A 85 -7.02 13.74 -3.11
C VAL A 85 -8.06 13.61 -4.21
N GLU A 86 -7.75 14.04 -5.43
CA GLU A 86 -8.70 13.96 -6.54
C GLU A 86 -9.07 12.51 -6.89
N THR A 87 -8.09 11.61 -6.93
CA THR A 87 -8.32 10.18 -7.14
C THR A 87 -9.29 9.62 -6.10
N TYR A 88 -9.05 9.93 -4.83
CA TYR A 88 -9.88 9.45 -3.74
C TYR A 88 -11.25 10.12 -3.71
N ARG A 89 -11.37 11.40 -4.05
CA ARG A 89 -12.65 12.09 -4.16
C ARG A 89 -13.58 11.39 -5.15
N VAL A 90 -13.05 10.97 -6.31
CA VAL A 90 -13.80 10.16 -7.29
C VAL A 90 -14.20 8.81 -6.69
N TYR A 91 -13.26 8.09 -6.07
CA TYR A 91 -13.55 6.79 -5.44
C TYR A 91 -14.64 6.88 -4.37
N THR A 92 -14.60 7.91 -3.52
CA THR A 92 -15.54 8.08 -2.39
C THR A 92 -16.99 8.33 -2.82
N GLN A 93 -17.25 8.62 -4.11
CA GLN A 93 -18.62 8.68 -4.63
C GLN A 93 -19.32 7.31 -4.61
N GLN A 94 -18.54 6.22 -4.52
CA GLN A 94 -19.02 4.84 -4.47
C GLN A 94 -18.73 4.18 -3.11
N ASP A 95 -18.31 4.95 -2.11
CA ASP A 95 -17.95 4.47 -0.78
C ASP A 95 -19.00 4.94 0.25
N ASP A 96 -19.61 4.00 0.97
CA ASP A 96 -20.62 4.29 1.98
C ASP A 96 -20.03 4.68 3.35
N VAL A 97 -18.72 4.48 3.54
CA VAL A 97 -18.00 4.76 4.78
C VAL A 97 -17.30 6.11 4.73
N ILE A 98 -16.57 6.37 3.64
CA ILE A 98 -15.86 7.64 3.43
C ILE A 98 -16.54 8.42 2.32
N ARG A 99 -17.05 9.62 2.63
CA ARG A 99 -17.65 10.51 1.65
C ARG A 99 -17.04 11.90 1.75
N CYS A 100 -16.49 12.38 0.64
CA CYS A 100 -16.06 13.77 0.52
C CYS A 100 -16.44 14.35 -0.84
N ALA A 101 -17.05 15.55 -0.83
CA ALA A 101 -17.54 16.20 -2.04
C ALA A 101 -16.43 16.94 -2.80
N ASP A 102 -15.47 17.49 -2.06
CA ASP A 102 -14.37 18.32 -2.56
C ASP A 102 -13.07 18.03 -1.78
N ARG A 103 -12.01 18.74 -2.18
CA ARG A 103 -10.68 18.62 -1.59
C ARG A 103 -10.71 18.82 -0.08
N ASP A 104 -11.30 19.90 0.40
CA ASP A 104 -11.24 20.29 1.80
C ASP A 104 -12.02 19.30 2.65
N ALA A 105 -13.15 18.79 2.15
CA ALA A 105 -13.90 17.71 2.79
C ALA A 105 -13.05 16.43 2.92
N CYS A 106 -12.34 16.01 1.86
CA CYS A 106 -11.49 14.82 1.92
C CYS A 106 -10.36 14.99 2.93
N LEU A 107 -9.73 16.17 2.92
CA LEU A 107 -8.60 16.51 3.77
C LEU A 107 -8.97 16.68 5.25
N ASN A 108 -10.23 17.01 5.56
CA ASN A 108 -10.74 17.14 6.94
C ASN A 108 -11.47 15.88 7.45
N THR A 109 -11.60 14.83 6.63
CA THR A 109 -12.19 13.57 7.08
C THR A 109 -11.26 12.89 8.09
N ARG A 110 -11.80 12.53 9.26
CA ARG A 110 -11.03 11.91 10.37
C ARG A 110 -10.26 10.68 9.90
N LYS A 111 -8.98 10.60 10.26
CA LYS A 111 -7.97 9.60 9.83
C LYS A 111 -7.69 9.61 8.33
N PHE A 112 -8.71 9.52 7.49
CA PHE A 112 -8.58 9.47 6.04
C PHE A 112 -7.75 10.64 5.48
N GLY A 113 -8.04 11.87 5.89
CA GLY A 113 -7.26 13.03 5.48
C GLY A 113 -5.79 12.93 5.90
N GLU A 114 -5.49 12.35 7.07
CA GLU A 114 -4.11 12.16 7.52
C GLU A 114 -3.38 11.08 6.70
N TRP A 115 -4.06 9.99 6.32
CA TRP A 115 -3.52 8.97 5.42
C TRP A 115 -3.32 9.50 3.99
N LEU A 116 -4.15 10.43 3.51
CA LEU A 116 -3.91 11.09 2.22
C LEU A 116 -2.58 11.85 2.21
N ARG A 117 -2.22 12.51 3.32
CA ARG A 117 -0.99 13.32 3.45
C ARG A 117 0.27 12.51 3.75
N ARG A 118 0.18 11.17 3.72
CA ARG A 118 1.28 10.28 4.08
C ARG A 118 1.44 9.14 3.09
N SER A 119 2.69 8.79 2.80
CA SER A 119 3.04 7.64 1.99
C SER A 119 4.48 7.24 2.29
N TYR A 120 4.66 6.09 2.92
CA TYR A 120 5.96 5.65 3.43
C TYR A 120 6.35 4.32 2.81
N PRO A 121 7.09 4.33 1.68
CA PRO A 121 7.63 3.10 1.12
C PRO A 121 8.79 2.57 1.96
N LYS A 122 8.92 1.25 1.99
CA LYS A 122 10.06 0.48 2.49
C LYS A 122 10.58 -0.40 1.38
N SER A 123 11.89 -0.51 1.28
CA SER A 123 12.56 -1.60 0.57
C SER A 123 12.55 -2.87 1.42
N GLU A 124 12.91 -4.01 0.80
CA GLU A 124 13.10 -5.28 1.51
C GLU A 124 14.02 -5.15 2.73
N ALA A 125 15.14 -4.43 2.58
CA ALA A 125 16.12 -4.23 3.64
C ALA A 125 15.60 -3.35 4.79
N GLU A 126 14.62 -2.50 4.53
CA GLU A 126 14.04 -1.60 5.54
C GLU A 126 12.87 -2.21 6.29
N LEU A 127 12.44 -3.43 5.96
CA LEU A 127 11.25 -4.05 6.56
C LEU A 127 11.38 -4.36 8.05
N GLN A 128 12.60 -4.41 8.60
CA GLN A 128 12.83 -4.77 10.00
C GLN A 128 12.07 -6.06 10.36
N MET A 129 12.37 -7.12 9.60
CA MET A 129 11.89 -8.47 9.88
C MET A 129 12.63 -9.03 11.11
N PRO A 130 12.00 -9.93 11.89
CA PRO A 130 12.68 -10.65 12.98
C PRO A 130 13.81 -11.57 12.47
#